data_AF-D3AUV0-F1
#
_entry.id   AF-D3AUV0-F1
#
_cell.length_a   1.000
_cell.length_b   1.000
_cell.length_c   1.000
_cell.angle_alpha   90.00
_cell.angle_beta   90.00
_cell.angle_gamma   90.00
#
_symmetry.space_group_name_H-M   'P 1'
#
loop_
_entity.id
_entity.type
_entity.pdbx_description
1 polymer ?
#
loop_
_entity_poly.entity_id
_entity_poly.type
_entity_poly.pdbx_seq_one_letter_code
_entity_poly.pdbx_strand_id
1 'polypeptide(L)' 'SVCPLCKVMRRELKKRGITSLKVLYSKEEPQKPLEDSGEVTSKRAVPGSVSFVPPVAGLLIAGEVIRGLTGRN' A
#
# COMPACT_ATOMS: atom_id res chain seq x y z
N SER A 1 -12.11 3.83 0.07
CA SER A 1 -10.72 3.54 0.51
C SER A 1 -9.76 4.19 -0.45
N VAL A 2 -8.99 5.15 0.06
CA VAL A 2 -8.23 6.15 -0.69
C VAL A 2 -7.15 5.55 -1.63
N CYS A 3 -6.62 4.37 -1.30
CA CYS A 3 -5.53 3.73 -2.06
C CYS A 3 -6.03 2.83 -3.23
N PRO A 4 -5.64 3.11 -4.49
CA PRO A 4 -6.01 2.31 -5.67
C PRO A 4 -5.52 0.87 -5.59
N LEU A 5 -4.35 0.64 -4.99
CA LEU A 5 -3.79 -0.71 -4.80
C LEU A 5 -4.70 -1.56 -3.92
N CYS A 6 -5.29 -1.00 -2.87
CA CYS A 6 -6.21 -1.74 -1.99
C CYS A 6 -7.44 -2.26 -2.75
N LYS A 7 -7.89 -1.59 -3.82
CA LYS A 7 -8.99 -2.07 -4.66
C LYS A 7 -8.60 -3.35 -5.42
N VAL A 8 -7.41 -3.37 -6.00
CA VAL A 8 -6.86 -4.55 -6.70
C VAL A 8 -6.66 -5.70 -5.71
N MET A 9 -6.04 -5.42 -4.56
CA MET A 9 -5.80 -6.42 -3.52
C MET A 9 -7.09 -7.07 -3.02
N ARG A 10 -8.15 -6.30 -2.75
CA ARG A 10 -9.45 -6.86 -2.32
C ARG A 10 -10.06 -7.80 -3.37
N ARG A 11 -9.94 -7.48 -4.66
CA ARG A 11 -10.40 -8.36 -5.73
C ARG A 11 -9.65 -9.69 -5.72
N GLU A 12 -8.33 -9.65 -5.61
CA GLU A 12 -7.49 -10.85 -5.60
C GLU A 12 -7.68 -11.70 -4.34
N LEU A 13 -7.85 -11.07 -3.17
CA LEU A 13 -8.16 -11.77 -1.92
C LEU A 13 -9.52 -12.46 -1.98
N LYS A 14 -10.54 -11.80 -2.56
CA LYS A 14 -11.87 -12.41 -2.74
C LYS A 14 -11.82 -13.65 -3.64
N LYS A 15 -11.05 -13.62 -4.73
CA LYS A 15 -10.85 -14.80 -5.60
C LYS A 15 -10.21 -15.98 -4.86
N ARG A 16 -9.38 -15.69 -3.86
CA ARG A 16 -8.70 -16.69 -3.01
C ARG A 16 -9.52 -17.10 -1.79
N GLY A 17 -10.74 -16.60 -1.63
CA GLY A 17 -11.60 -16.89 -0.48
C GLY A 17 -11.15 -16.24 0.84
N ILE A 18 -10.25 -15.25 0.79
CA ILE A 18 -9.73 -14.58 1.99
C ILE A 18 -10.65 -13.40 2.34
N THR A 19 -11.32 -13.48 3.49
CA THR A 19 -12.34 -12.52 3.92
C THR A 19 -11.77 -11.35 4.72
N SER A 20 -10.72 -11.57 5.51
CA SER A 20 -10.12 -10.56 6.38
C SER A 20 -8.61 -10.72 6.48
N LEU A 21 -7.90 -9.60 6.44
CA LEU A 21 -6.47 -9.48 6.72
C LEU A 21 -6.22 -8.16 7.42
N LYS A 22 -5.30 -8.17 8.39
CA LYS A 22 -4.75 -6.95 8.96
C LYS A 22 -3.82 -6.30 7.92
N VAL A 23 -4.05 -5.05 7.59
CA VAL A 23 -3.35 -4.35 6.51
C VAL A 23 -2.86 -2.98 6.96
N LEU A 24 -1.66 -2.62 6.53
CA LEU A 24 -1.17 -1.25 6.60
C LEU A 24 -1.50 -0.53 5.28
N TYR A 25 -2.05 0.67 5.37
CA TYR A 25 -2.32 1.53 4.21
C TYR A 25 -2.29 3.00 4.60
N SER A 26 -2.06 3.88 3.62
CA SER A 26 -2.14 5.32 3.81
C SER A 26 -3.56 5.84 3.54
N LYS A 27 -4.00 6.82 4.35
CA LYS A 27 -5.22 7.61 4.11
C LYS A 27 -4.98 8.83 3.22
N GLU A 28 -3.72 9.10 2.86
CA GLU A 28 -3.32 10.16 1.95
C GLU A 28 -3.87 9.91 0.54
N GLU A 29 -4.35 10.97 -0.11
CA GLU A 29 -4.84 10.89 -1.48
C GLU A 29 -3.69 10.67 -2.46
N PRO A 30 -3.75 9.68 -3.36
CA PRO A 30 -2.69 9.42 -4.31
C PRO A 30 -2.54 10.61 -5.26
N GLN A 31 -1.32 11.10 -5.41
CA GLN A 31 -1.02 12.11 -6.41
C GLN A 31 -0.98 11.48 -7.81
N LYS A 32 -1.49 12.21 -8.80
CA LYS A 32 -1.40 11.82 -10.20
C LYS A 32 0.03 12.05 -10.68
N PRO A 33 0.64 11.08 -11.40
CA PRO A 33 1.94 11.28 -12.02
C PRO A 33 1.94 12.49 -12.96
N LEU A 34 3.05 13.24 -12.97
CA LEU A 34 3.24 14.39 -13.86
C LEU A 34 3.40 13.89 -15.30
N GLU A 35 2.71 14.54 -16.25
CA GLU A 35 2.63 14.10 -17.64
C GLU A 35 3.97 14.22 -18.41
N ASP A 36 4.91 15.04 -17.94
CA ASP A 36 6.17 15.40 -18.63
C ASP A 36 7.39 14.53 -18.28
N SER A 37 7.25 13.52 -17.42
CA SER A 37 8.33 12.54 -17.26
C SER A 37 8.36 11.65 -18.50
N GLY A 38 9.34 11.85 -19.40
CA GLY A 38 9.50 11.19 -20.71
C GLY A 38 9.58 9.65 -20.71
N GLU A 39 9.18 8.99 -19.62
CA GLU A 39 8.95 7.56 -19.46
C GLU A 39 7.48 7.18 -19.72
N VAL A 40 6.73 7.98 -20.50
CA VAL A 40 5.36 7.64 -20.92
C VAL A 40 5.37 6.61 -22.05
N THR A 41 5.87 5.40 -21.76
CA THR A 41 5.46 4.22 -22.51
C THR A 41 4.26 3.59 -21.82
N SER A 42 3.07 3.98 -22.29
CA SER A 42 1.86 3.16 -22.27
C SER A 42 1.23 2.86 -20.88
N LYS A 43 0.18 3.61 -20.53
CA LYS A 43 -0.95 3.22 -19.64
C LYS A 43 -0.64 2.82 -18.18
N ARG A 44 0.63 2.72 -17.76
CA ARG A 44 1.06 2.41 -16.39
C ARG A 44 2.14 3.39 -15.96
N ALA A 45 1.71 4.58 -15.54
CA ALA A 45 2.62 5.51 -14.88
C ALA A 45 3.14 4.85 -13.59
N VAL A 46 4.46 4.86 -13.42
CA VAL A 46 5.12 4.33 -12.22
C VAL A 46 4.68 5.22 -11.05
N PRO A 47 4.06 4.67 -9.99
CA PRO A 47 3.73 5.46 -8.82
C PRO A 47 5.00 6.06 -8.23
N GLY A 48 5.04 7.38 -8.09
CA GLY A 48 6.12 8.05 -7.37
C GLY A 48 6.12 7.62 -5.91
N SER A 49 7.30 7.44 -5.34
CA SER A 49 7.47 7.23 -3.91
C SER A 49 8.71 7.99 -3.44
N VAL A 50 8.71 8.41 -2.18
CA VAL A 50 9.90 8.98 -1.53
C VAL A 50 10.59 7.87 -0.74
N SER A 51 11.93 7.88 -0.71
CA SER A 51 12.75 6.86 -0.06
C SER A 51 12.42 6.64 1.42
N PHE A 52 11.72 7.59 2.05
CA PHE A 52 11.22 7.51 3.42
C PHE A 52 10.01 6.60 3.62
N VAL A 53 9.08 6.53 2.66
CA VAL A 53 7.77 5.86 2.87
C VAL A 53 7.89 4.34 2.99
N PRO A 54 8.64 3.62 2.12
CA PRO A 54 8.76 2.17 2.23
C PRO A 54 9.41 1.69 3.54
N PRO A 55 10.52 2.29 4.04
CA PRO A 55 11.09 1.92 5.33
C PRO A 55 10.13 2.14 6.50
N VAL A 56 9.44 3.29 6.55
CA VAL A 56 8.48 3.58 7.62
C VAL A 56 7.33 2.59 7.61
N ALA A 57 6.83 2.21 6.43
CA ALA A 57 5.81 1.17 6.33
C ALA A 57 6.29 -0.17 6.91
N GLY A 58 7.54 -0.56 6.64
CA GLY A 58 8.16 -1.75 7.22
C GLY A 58 8.25 -1.67 8.75
N LEU A 59 8.69 -0.54 9.30
CA LEU A 59 8.80 -0.32 10.74
C LEU A 59 7.43 -0.37 11.43
N LEU A 60 6.40 0.21 10.83
CA LEU A 60 5.02 0.15 11.35
C LEU A 60 4.49 -1.27 11.38
N ILE A 61 4.72 -2.06 10.32
CA ILE A 61 4.34 -3.47 10.28
C ILE A 61 5.07 -4.26 11.38
N ALA A 62 6.39 -4.08 11.51
CA ALA A 62 7.18 -4.76 12.53
C ALA A 62 6.69 -4.43 13.95
N GLY A 63 6.45 -3.15 14.23
CA GLY A 63 5.92 -2.70 15.52
C GLY A 63 4.54 -3.31 15.83
N GLU A 64 3.67 -3.40 14.82
CA GLU A 64 2.36 -4.03 14.95
C GLU A 64 2.46 -5.53 15.25
N VAL A 65 3.34 -6.25 14.55
CA VAL A 65 3.59 -7.67 14.81
C VAL A 65 4.11 -7.89 16.24
N ILE A 66 5.07 -7.10 16.70
CA ILE A 66 5.63 -7.22 18.07
C ILE A 66 4.56 -6.97 19.13
N ARG A 67 3.71 -5.95 18.95
CA ARG A 67 2.60 -5.67 19.88
C ARG A 67 1.60 -6.82 19.94
N GLY A 68 1.27 -7.40 18.79
CA GLY A 68 0.41 -8.59 18.70
C GLY A 68 1.01 -9.82 19.40
N LEU A 69 2.30 -10.08 19.21
CA LEU A 69 3.00 -11.22 19.85
C LEU A 69 3.15 -11.05 21.37
N THR A 70 3.27 -9.81 21.86
CA THR A 70 3.45 -9.51 23.29
C THR A 70 2.14 -9.30 24.05
N GLY A 71 0.98 -9.45 23.41
CA GLY A 71 -0.33 -9.24 24.03
C GLY A 71 -0.60 -7.78 24.43
N ARG A 72 0.07 -6.82 23.78
CA ARG A 72 -0.09 -5.38 24.02
C ARG A 72 -1.07 -4.73 23.03
N ASN A 73 -1.86 -5.53 22.32
CA ASN A 73 -2.83 -5.12 21.30
C ASN A 73 -4.04 -6.04 21.32
#